data_AF-I0XB58-F1
#
_entry.id   AF-I0XB58-F1
#
_cell.length_a   1.000
_cell.length_b   1.000
_cell.length_c   1.000
_cell.angle_alpha   90.00
_cell.angle_beta   90.00
_cell.angle_gamma   90.00
#
_symmetry.space_group_name_H-M   'P 1'
#
loop_
_entity.id
_entity.type
_entity.pdbx_description
1 polymer ?
#
loop_
_entity_poly.entity_id
_entity_poly.type
_entity_poly.pdbx_seq_one_letter_code
_entity_poly.pdbx_strand_id
1 'polypeptide(L)'
;MENFIATAEPDIKLSGAEKTAILLGELGMAISDDLLERVGLSEREKKAINKAFKKLGKYNPQSRFEARREVQVLQEVMDYGAYKGILPPPKPDFYQQKQQEVLGMMKQNPDAVANLLKAWLGDDD
;
A
#
# COMPACT_ATOMS: atom_id res chain seq x y z
N MET A 1 8.12 27.02 -6.05
CA MET A 1 7.07 26.17 -5.45
C MET A 1 7.74 24.86 -5.12
N GLU A 2 8.17 24.76 -3.88
CA GLU A 2 9.04 23.71 -3.38
C GLU A 2 8.22 22.44 -3.11
N ASN A 3 8.70 21.32 -3.66
CA ASN A 3 8.60 19.97 -3.11
C ASN A 3 7.24 19.57 -2.47
N PHE A 4 6.22 19.35 -3.30
CA PHE A 4 5.05 18.57 -2.88
C PHE A 4 5.33 17.07 -3.03
N ILE A 5 6.28 16.54 -2.26
CA ILE A 5 6.35 15.12 -1.93
C ILE A 5 6.84 15.04 -0.49
N ALA A 6 5.90 15.11 0.45
CA ALA A 6 6.14 14.73 1.83
C ALA A 6 5.08 13.71 2.24
N THR A 7 5.00 12.58 1.53
CA THR A 7 4.37 11.38 2.11
C THR A 7 5.46 10.49 2.72
N ALA A 8 6.21 11.07 3.66
CA ALA A 8 7.01 10.33 4.60
C ALA A 8 6.47 10.66 6.00
N GLU A 9 5.33 10.05 6.35
CA GLU A 9 4.96 9.93 7.76
C GLU A 9 5.30 8.49 8.20
N PRO A 10 6.21 8.31 9.17
CA PRO A 10 6.55 7.03 9.75
C PRO A 10 5.64 6.70 10.96
N ASP A 11 4.38 7.07 10.90
CA ASP A 11 3.44 6.99 12.03
C ASP A 11 2.93 5.56 12.27
N ILE A 12 2.84 4.73 11.22
CA ILE A 12 2.37 3.34 11.35
C ILE A 12 3.56 2.40 11.59
N LYS A 13 3.83 2.11 12.88
CA LYS A 13 4.82 1.10 13.28
C LYS A 13 4.26 -0.31 13.12
N LEU A 14 4.63 -0.98 12.03
CA LEU A 14 4.31 -2.39 11.77
C LEU A 14 5.52 -3.29 12.03
N SER A 15 5.28 -4.43 12.68
CA SER A 15 6.25 -5.52 12.76
C SER A 15 6.41 -6.23 11.41
N GLY A 16 7.51 -6.96 11.21
CA GLY A 16 7.72 -7.76 10.00
C GLY A 16 6.55 -8.72 9.72
N ALA A 17 6.02 -9.37 10.76
CA ALA A 17 4.86 -10.27 10.62
C ALA A 17 3.58 -9.55 10.16
N GLU A 18 3.35 -8.31 10.62
CA GLU A 18 2.20 -7.50 10.18
C GLU A 18 2.37 -7.03 8.74
N LYS A 19 3.57 -6.60 8.34
CA LYS A 19 3.87 -6.24 6.95
C LYS A 19 3.67 -7.45 6.02
N THR A 20 4.17 -8.62 6.42
CA THR A 20 3.95 -9.86 5.67
C THR A 20 2.48 -10.21 5.58
N ALA A 21 1.72 -10.15 6.67
CA ALA A 21 0.29 -10.47 6.64
C ALA A 21 -0.51 -9.53 5.72
N ILE A 22 -0.21 -8.24 5.74
CA ILE A 22 -0.82 -7.25 4.84
C ILE A 22 -0.49 -7.59 3.38
N LEU A 23 0.79 -7.80 3.06
CA LEU A 23 1.20 -8.15 1.70
C LEU A 23 0.52 -9.42 1.18
N LEU A 24 0.44 -10.46 2.00
CA LEU A 24 -0.24 -11.71 1.63
C LEU A 24 -1.75 -11.48 1.44
N GLY A 25 -2.37 -10.61 2.24
CA GLY A 25 -3.75 -10.18 2.05
C GLY A 25 -3.99 -9.55 0.67
N GLU A 26 -3.10 -8.65 0.26
CA GLU A 26 -3.16 -7.97 -1.05
C GLU A 26 -2.93 -8.92 -2.25
N LEU A 27 -2.06 -9.91 -2.09
CA LEU A 27 -1.76 -10.89 -3.14
C LEU A 27 -2.86 -11.96 -3.30
N GLY A 28 -3.75 -12.09 -2.32
CA GLY A 28 -4.78 -13.13 -2.28
C GLY A 28 -4.25 -14.50 -1.87
N MET A 29 -5.17 -15.39 -1.47
CA MET A 29 -4.83 -16.68 -0.84
C MET A 29 -4.00 -17.61 -1.73
N ALA A 30 -4.36 -17.75 -3.01
CA ALA A 30 -3.69 -18.69 -3.91
C ALA A 30 -2.21 -18.35 -4.14
N ILE A 31 -1.89 -17.06 -4.30
CA ILE A 31 -0.50 -16.59 -4.50
C ILE A 31 0.28 -16.68 -3.18
N SER A 32 -0.40 -16.48 -2.06
CA SER A 32 0.20 -16.50 -0.72
C SER A 32 0.68 -17.88 -0.30
N ASP A 33 -0.10 -18.94 -0.53
CA ASP A 33 0.26 -20.30 -0.11
C ASP A 33 1.52 -20.79 -0.84
N ASP A 34 1.57 -20.61 -2.17
CA ASP A 34 2.74 -20.96 -2.99
C ASP A 34 4.01 -20.20 -2.55
N LEU A 35 3.87 -18.92 -2.17
CA LEU A 35 4.98 -18.12 -1.66
C LEU A 35 5.47 -18.61 -0.30
N LEU A 36 4.55 -18.93 0.62
CA LEU A 36 4.88 -19.39 1.97
C LEU A 36 5.63 -20.73 1.95
N GLU A 37 5.27 -21.64 1.03
CA GLU A 37 6.00 -22.89 0.82
C GLU A 37 7.44 -22.64 0.35
N ARG A 38 7.62 -21.72 -0.61
CA ARG A 38 8.94 -21.41 -1.18
C ARG A 38 9.87 -20.69 -0.21
N VAL A 39 9.32 -19.83 0.66
CA VAL A 39 10.12 -19.09 1.66
C VAL A 39 10.62 -20.02 2.77
N GLY A 40 9.97 -21.17 3.01
CA GLY A 40 10.43 -22.15 3.98
C GLY A 40 10.39 -21.64 5.42
N LEU A 41 9.32 -20.91 5.78
CA LEU A 41 9.18 -20.30 7.11
C LEU A 41 9.21 -21.32 8.24
N SER A 42 9.82 -20.95 9.36
CA SER A 42 9.75 -21.71 10.61
C SER A 42 8.33 -21.68 11.20
N GLU A 43 8.00 -22.67 12.02
CA GLU A 43 6.71 -22.71 12.73
C GLU A 43 6.47 -21.49 13.63
N ARG A 44 7.55 -20.88 14.14
CA ARG A 44 7.46 -19.64 14.92
C ARG A 44 7.03 -18.45 14.05
N GLU A 45 7.58 -18.34 12.85
CA GLU A 45 7.25 -17.26 11.90
C GLU A 45 5.83 -17.41 11.38
N LYS A 46 5.43 -18.64 10.98
CA LYS A 46 4.04 -18.93 10.59
C LYS A 46 3.05 -18.53 11.67
N LYS A 47 3.33 -18.88 12.94
CA LYS A 47 2.49 -18.47 14.08
C LYS A 47 2.43 -16.95 14.26
N ALA A 48 3.54 -16.25 14.04
CA ALA A 48 3.58 -14.79 14.14
C ALA A 48 2.71 -14.13 13.05
N ILE A 49 2.81 -14.59 11.80
CA ILE A 49 2.01 -14.10 10.67
C ILE A 49 0.51 -14.37 10.90
N ASN A 50 0.15 -15.59 11.32
CA ASN A 50 -1.23 -15.93 11.64
C ASN A 50 -1.80 -15.08 12.79
N LYS A 51 -0.99 -14.75 13.79
CA LYS A 51 -1.39 -13.82 14.85
C LYS A 51 -1.59 -12.41 14.31
N ALA A 52 -0.76 -11.97 13.37
CA ALA A 52 -0.89 -10.67 12.72
C ALA A 52 -2.19 -10.59 11.91
N PHE A 53 -2.53 -11.59 11.09
CA PHE A 53 -3.82 -11.65 10.39
C PHE A 53 -5.02 -11.49 11.33
N LYS A 54 -5.01 -12.23 12.46
CA LYS A 54 -6.08 -12.12 13.47
C LYS A 54 -6.16 -10.74 14.10
N LYS A 55 -5.02 -10.08 14.33
CA LYS A 55 -4.95 -8.72 14.89
C LYS A 55 -5.46 -7.68 13.90
N LEU A 56 -5.11 -7.81 12.62
CA LEU A 56 -5.49 -6.88 11.56
C LEU A 56 -6.99 -6.94 11.26
N GLY A 57 -7.61 -8.10 11.46
CA GLY A 57 -9.05 -8.27 11.28
C GLY A 57 -9.47 -8.23 9.81
N LYS A 58 -10.75 -7.97 9.56
CA LYS A 58 -11.29 -7.82 8.21
C LYS A 58 -11.02 -6.40 7.71
N TYR A 59 -10.43 -6.30 6.53
CA TYR A 59 -10.19 -5.01 5.87
C TYR A 59 -11.48 -4.20 5.71
N ASN A 60 -11.42 -2.92 6.11
CA ASN A 60 -12.45 -1.93 5.85
C ASN A 60 -12.00 -0.93 4.77
N PRO A 61 -12.53 -1.02 3.54
CA PRO A 61 -12.14 -0.11 2.45
C PRO A 61 -12.55 1.35 2.68
N GLN A 62 -13.42 1.63 3.65
CA GLN A 62 -13.79 3.01 4.03
C GLN A 62 -12.86 3.60 5.09
N SER A 63 -11.98 2.79 5.68
CA SER A 63 -11.01 3.23 6.69
C SER A 63 -9.78 3.80 6.01
N ARG A 64 -9.61 5.13 6.06
CA ARG A 64 -8.40 5.80 5.54
C ARG A 64 -7.13 5.29 6.17
N PHE A 65 -7.17 4.97 7.45
CA PHE A 65 -6.03 4.41 8.17
C PHE A 65 -5.60 3.06 7.57
N GLU A 66 -6.56 2.17 7.30
CA GLU A 66 -6.24 0.85 6.72
C GLU A 66 -5.75 0.95 5.28
N ALA A 67 -6.39 1.79 4.46
CA ALA A 67 -5.92 2.06 3.10
C ALA A 67 -4.49 2.64 3.09
N ARG A 68 -4.20 3.60 3.96
CA ARG A 68 -2.85 4.20 4.11
C ARG A 68 -1.82 3.15 4.53
N ARG A 69 -2.16 2.32 5.51
CA ARG A 69 -1.31 1.23 6.02
C ARG A 69 -0.92 0.25 4.91
N GLU A 70 -1.88 -0.16 4.09
CA GLU A 70 -1.62 -1.09 2.96
C GLU A 70 -0.74 -0.47 1.89
N VAL A 71 -1.03 0.77 1.49
CA VAL A 71 -0.19 1.51 0.53
C VAL A 71 1.25 1.64 1.05
N GLN A 72 1.43 1.92 2.34
CA GLN A 72 2.76 2.00 2.94
C GLN A 72 3.52 0.67 2.87
N VAL A 73 2.85 -0.46 3.16
CA VAL A 73 3.48 -1.79 3.06
C VAL A 73 3.88 -2.09 1.62
N LEU A 74 3.01 -1.81 0.65
CA LEU A 74 3.31 -2.01 -0.77
C LEU A 74 4.51 -1.17 -1.22
N GLN A 75 4.56 0.11 -0.80
CA GLN A 75 5.68 0.99 -1.10
C GLN A 75 6.98 0.48 -0.48
N GLU A 76 6.95 0.06 0.79
CA GLU A 76 8.13 -0.46 1.47
C GLU A 76 8.66 -1.74 0.80
N VAL A 77 7.78 -2.63 0.32
CA VAL A 77 8.16 -3.84 -0.43
C VAL A 77 8.88 -3.47 -1.73
N MET A 78 8.35 -2.48 -2.47
CA MET A 78 9.00 -2.00 -3.69
C MET A 78 10.36 -1.39 -3.41
N ASP A 79 10.45 -0.50 -2.41
CA ASP A 79 11.68 0.21 -2.06
C ASP A 79 12.76 -0.74 -1.53
N TYR A 80 12.39 -1.63 -0.61
CA TYR A 80 13.30 -2.63 -0.05
C TYR A 80 13.74 -3.63 -1.12
N GLY A 81 12.81 -4.11 -1.95
CA GLY A 81 13.10 -5.01 -3.05
C GLY A 81 14.07 -4.39 -4.07
N ALA A 82 13.87 -3.12 -4.42
CA ALA A 82 14.76 -2.37 -5.30
C ALA A 82 16.15 -2.17 -4.66
N TYR A 83 16.20 -1.75 -3.39
CA TYR A 83 17.44 -1.59 -2.65
C TYR A 83 18.27 -2.89 -2.57
N LYS A 84 17.59 -4.04 -2.46
CA LYS A 84 18.22 -5.37 -2.43
C LYS A 84 18.49 -5.95 -3.83
N GLY A 85 18.10 -5.28 -4.90
CA GLY A 85 18.24 -5.79 -6.27
C GLY A 85 17.34 -7.01 -6.58
N ILE A 86 16.29 -7.21 -5.79
CA ILE A 86 15.29 -8.29 -5.98
C ILE A 86 14.21 -7.84 -6.96
N LEU A 87 13.77 -6.59 -6.83
CA LEU A 87 12.79 -5.97 -7.71
C LEU A 87 13.46 -4.88 -8.55
N PRO A 88 12.98 -4.60 -9.78
CA PRO A 88 13.41 -3.42 -10.50
C PRO A 88 12.96 -2.16 -9.73
N PRO A 89 13.74 -1.06 -9.75
CA PRO A 89 13.29 0.19 -9.17
C PRO A 89 11.99 0.66 -9.84
N PRO A 90 11.07 1.30 -9.11
CA PRO A 90 9.84 1.83 -9.68
C PRO A 90 10.18 2.74 -10.87
N LYS A 91 9.60 2.44 -12.03
CA LYS A 91 9.87 3.19 -13.26
C LYS A 91 9.35 4.63 -13.09
N PRO A 92 10.12 5.66 -13.46
CA PRO A 92 9.67 7.06 -13.43
C PRO A 92 8.35 7.28 -14.19
N ASP A 93 8.13 6.51 -15.25
CA ASP A 93 6.97 6.61 -16.13
C ASP A 93 5.63 6.26 -15.46
N PHE A 94 5.64 5.53 -14.34
CA PHE A 94 4.42 5.17 -13.62
C PHE A 94 3.68 6.43 -13.12
N TYR A 95 4.42 7.39 -12.55
CA TYR A 95 3.84 8.63 -12.07
C TYR A 95 3.31 9.50 -13.22
N GLN A 96 4.00 9.53 -14.35
CA GLN A 96 3.52 10.24 -15.54
C GLN A 96 2.24 9.61 -16.10
N GLN A 97 2.15 8.28 -16.16
CA GLN A 97 0.94 7.58 -16.61
C GLN A 97 -0.24 7.86 -15.68
N LYS A 98 -0.03 7.77 -14.35
CA LYS A 98 -1.08 8.09 -13.37
C LYS A 98 -1.52 9.55 -13.44
N GLN A 99 -0.58 10.47 -13.66
CA GLN A 99 -0.91 11.88 -13.88
C GLN A 99 -1.79 12.06 -15.14
N GLN A 100 -1.49 11.36 -16.23
CA GLN A 100 -2.31 11.43 -17.44
C GLN A 100 -3.70 10.81 -17.27
N GLU A 101 -3.83 9.71 -16.52
CA GLU A 101 -5.14 9.13 -16.16
C GLU A 101 -5.99 10.14 -15.37
N VAL A 102 -5.40 10.80 -14.37
CA VAL A 102 -6.09 11.84 -13.58
C VAL A 102 -6.48 13.04 -14.43
N LEU A 103 -5.59 13.52 -15.31
CA LEU A 103 -5.89 14.59 -16.26
C LEU A 103 -7.02 14.20 -17.23
N GLY A 104 -7.09 12.92 -17.63
CA GLY A 104 -8.18 12.38 -18.43
C GLY A 104 -9.51 12.46 -17.70
N MET A 105 -9.56 12.01 -16.44
CA MET A 105 -10.76 12.11 -15.59
C MET A 105 -11.20 13.56 -15.38
N MET A 106 -10.26 14.48 -15.15
CA MET A 106 -10.54 15.92 -15.03
C MET A 106 -11.25 16.49 -16.26
N LYS A 107 -10.83 16.09 -17.46
CA LYS A 107 -11.43 16.55 -18.71
C LYS A 107 -12.80 15.94 -18.96
N GLN A 108 -13.01 14.69 -18.54
CA GLN A 108 -14.26 13.96 -18.79
C GLN A 108 -15.35 14.28 -17.77
N ASN A 109 -14.98 14.54 -16.52
CA ASN A 109 -15.92 14.82 -15.44
C ASN A 109 -15.35 15.85 -14.44
N PRO A 110 -15.32 17.14 -14.81
CA PRO A 110 -14.74 18.18 -13.96
C PRO A 110 -15.49 18.33 -12.62
N ASP A 111 -16.80 18.10 -12.59
CA ASP A 111 -17.60 18.21 -11.37
C ASP A 111 -17.28 17.12 -10.34
N ALA A 112 -17.06 15.88 -10.80
CA ALA A 112 -16.62 14.80 -9.92
C ALA A 112 -15.25 15.11 -9.28
N VAL A 113 -14.33 15.70 -10.05
CA VAL A 113 -13.03 16.13 -9.52
C VAL A 113 -13.19 17.30 -8.56
N ALA A 114 -14.04 18.28 -8.85
CA ALA A 114 -14.33 19.39 -7.93
C ALA A 114 -14.91 18.88 -6.59
N ASN A 115 -15.81 17.90 -6.63
CA ASN A 115 -16.37 17.27 -5.43
C ASN A 115 -15.32 16.47 -4.65
N LEU A 116 -14.41 15.76 -5.34
CA LEU A 116 -13.27 15.08 -4.71
C LEU A 116 -12.36 16.09 -3.99
N LEU A 117 -12.00 17.19 -4.65
CA LEU A 117 -11.17 18.24 -4.06
C LEU A 117 -11.87 18.87 -2.84
N LYS A 118 -13.17 19.12 -2.94
CA LYS A 118 -13.96 19.64 -1.81
C LYS A 118 -14.03 18.67 -0.64
N ALA A 119 -14.14 17.36 -0.90
CA ALA A 119 -14.11 16.34 0.13
C ALA A 119 -12.75 16.33 0.85
N TRP A 120 -11.64 16.33 0.10
CA TRP A 120 -10.29 16.41 0.68
C TRP A 120 -10.08 17.64 1.55
N LEU A 121 -10.53 18.81 1.09
CA LEU A 121 -10.43 20.05 1.87
C LEU A 121 -11.28 20.04 3.14
N GLY A 122 -12.32 19.19 3.21
CA GLY A 122 -13.20 19.07 4.38
C GLY A 122 -12.77 17.98 5.37
N ASP A 123 -11.69 17.25 5.10
CA ASP A 123 -11.18 16.19 5.99
C ASP A 123 -10.06 16.68 6.93
N ASP A 124 -9.61 17.92 6.77
CA ASP A 124 -8.59 18.56 7.61
C ASP A 124 -9.18 19.31 8.84
N ASP A 125 -10.51 19.32 8.99
CA ASP A 125 -11.29 19.88 10.12
C ASP A 125 -11.86 18.77 11.05
#